data_AF-A0A9W6YQL2-F1
#
_entry.id   AF-A0A9W6YQL2-F1
#
_cell.length_a   1.000
_cell.length_b   1.000
_cell.length_c   1.000
_cell.angle_alpha   90.00
_cell.angle_beta   90.00
_cell.angle_gamma   90.00
#
_symmetry.space_group_name_H-M   'P 1'
#
loop_
_entity.id
_entity.type
_entity.pdbx_description
1 polymer ?
#
loop_
_entity_poly.entity_id
_entity_poly.type
_entity_poly.pdbx_seq_one_letter_code
_entity_poly.pdbx_strand_id
1 'polypeptide(L)'
;MLVKKAFALLDTSGDGNATVDEVQRLYDASQHPEVLAGRMKPRDAMLEMMSAFEQCDSRGDGVITWHEFLEYYKDLSAGITNDDEFELMIRNAWHLSGGAGRSANSSCRRVLATFRDGSQRVLDLENDLGIAASDTRRMMEKLAAQGYRDIVGISLAR
;
A
#
# COMPACT_ATOMS: atom_id res chain seq x y z
N MET A 1 0.62 13.60 -5.81
CA MET A 1 -0.36 13.37 -4.74
C MET A 1 -0.27 11.91 -4.29
N LEU A 2 -0.32 11.64 -2.98
CA LEU A 2 -0.18 10.28 -2.42
C LEU A 2 -1.28 9.34 -2.93
N VAL A 3 -2.52 9.81 -2.95
CA VAL A 3 -3.67 9.08 -3.51
C VAL A 3 -3.43 8.62 -4.94
N LYS A 4 -2.80 9.45 -5.78
CA LYS A 4 -2.44 9.08 -7.17
C LYS A 4 -1.38 7.98 -7.23
N LYS A 5 -0.43 7.97 -6.29
CA LYS A 5 0.58 6.90 -6.19
C LYS A 5 -0.06 5.60 -5.73
N ALA A 6 -0.98 5.66 -4.76
CA ALA A 6 -1.75 4.50 -4.31
C ALA A 6 -2.55 3.88 -5.47
N PHE A 7 -3.28 4.70 -6.23
CA PHE A 7 -4.05 4.22 -7.38
C PHE A 7 -3.17 3.56 -8.46
N ALA A 8 -1.99 4.11 -8.73
CA ALA A 8 -1.05 3.50 -9.67
C ALA A 8 -0.46 2.16 -9.20
N LEU A 9 -0.54 1.84 -7.90
CA LEU A 9 -0.18 0.50 -7.40
C LEU A 9 -1.33 -0.49 -7.53
N LEU A 10 -2.57 0.01 -7.51
CA LEU A 10 -3.79 -0.79 -7.67
C LEU A 10 -4.04 -1.19 -9.12
N ASP A 11 -3.82 -0.26 -10.05
CA ASP A 11 -3.97 -0.45 -11.50
C ASP A 11 -2.81 -1.31 -12.03
N THR A 12 -2.87 -2.62 -11.79
CA THR A 12 -1.84 -3.55 -12.25
C THR A 12 -1.97 -3.89 -13.73
N SER A 13 -3.16 -3.70 -14.30
CA SER A 13 -3.45 -3.84 -15.74
C SER A 13 -2.91 -2.68 -16.57
N GLY A 14 -2.75 -1.49 -15.98
CA GLY A 14 -2.32 -0.26 -16.65
C GLY A 14 -3.39 0.33 -17.56
N ASP A 15 -4.66 0.00 -17.35
CA ASP A 15 -5.78 0.46 -18.17
C ASP A 15 -6.44 1.74 -17.65
N GLY A 16 -5.93 2.27 -16.53
CA GLY A 16 -6.44 3.47 -15.87
C GLY A 16 -7.58 3.22 -14.90
N ASN A 17 -7.94 1.96 -14.67
CA ASN A 17 -8.96 1.54 -13.72
C ASN A 17 -8.42 0.50 -12.73
N ALA A 18 -9.02 0.44 -11.53
CA ALA A 18 -8.74 -0.61 -10.57
C ALA A 18 -9.98 -1.47 -10.40
N THR A 19 -9.84 -2.79 -10.45
CA THR A 19 -10.96 -3.68 -10.17
C THR A 19 -11.18 -3.83 -8.67
N VAL A 20 -12.42 -4.12 -8.27
CA VAL A 20 -12.73 -4.46 -6.86
C VAL A 20 -11.86 -5.60 -6.35
N ASP A 21 -11.63 -6.63 -7.17
CA ASP A 21 -10.75 -7.76 -6.82
C ASP A 21 -9.30 -7.33 -6.55
N GLU A 22 -8.75 -6.39 -7.33
CA GLU A 22 -7.41 -5.84 -7.09
C GLU A 22 -7.39 -5.09 -5.76
N VAL A 23 -8.35 -4.19 -5.54
CA VAL A 23 -8.46 -3.47 -4.28
C VAL A 23 -8.55 -4.43 -3.09
N GLN A 24 -9.36 -5.49 -3.20
CA GLN A 24 -9.50 -6.47 -2.12
C GLN A 24 -8.22 -7.22 -1.79
N ARG A 25 -7.42 -7.56 -2.80
CA ARG A 25 -6.16 -8.30 -2.61
C ARG A 25 -5.05 -7.44 -2.06
N LEU A 26 -5.09 -6.15 -2.36
CA LEU A 26 -3.99 -5.22 -2.21
C LEU A 26 -4.15 -4.28 -1.01
N TYR A 27 -5.39 -4.03 -0.59
CA TYR A 27 -5.68 -3.13 0.53
C TYR A 27 -5.32 -3.76 1.89
N ASP A 28 -4.44 -3.10 2.64
CA ASP A 28 -4.18 -3.45 4.03
C ASP A 28 -4.98 -2.59 5.00
N ALA A 29 -6.08 -3.16 5.51
CA ALA A 29 -6.94 -2.52 6.51
C ALA A 29 -6.37 -2.58 7.95
N SER A 30 -5.24 -3.26 8.20
CA SER A 30 -4.69 -3.45 9.54
C SER A 30 -4.28 -2.15 10.23
N GLN A 31 -3.95 -1.13 9.42
CA GLN A 31 -3.52 0.19 9.88
C GLN A 31 -4.64 1.24 9.81
N HIS A 32 -5.89 0.83 9.58
CA HIS A 32 -7.03 1.74 9.60
C HIS A 32 -7.22 2.33 11.01
N PRO A 33 -7.51 3.64 11.17
CA PRO A 33 -7.62 4.27 12.49
C PRO A 33 -8.59 3.56 13.44
N GLU A 34 -9.77 3.17 12.95
CA GLU A 34 -10.78 2.44 13.75
C GLU A 34 -10.35 1.00 14.10
N VAL A 35 -9.49 0.39 13.27
CA VAL A 35 -8.93 -0.93 13.52
C VAL A 35 -7.84 -0.85 14.59
N LEU A 36 -6.97 0.15 14.51
CA LEU A 36 -5.96 0.43 15.53
C LEU A 36 -6.59 0.81 16.87
N ALA A 37 -7.73 1.53 16.84
CA ALA A 37 -8.53 1.84 18.03
C ALA A 37 -9.30 0.63 18.58
N GLY A 38 -9.29 -0.52 17.89
CA GLY A 38 -10.02 -1.73 18.28
C GLY A 38 -11.55 -1.61 18.16
N ARG A 39 -12.04 -0.56 17.50
CA ARG A 39 -13.47 -0.30 17.29
C ARG A 39 -14.04 -1.04 16.08
N MET A 40 -13.17 -1.45 15.16
CA MET A 40 -13.53 -2.08 13.90
C MET A 40 -12.58 -3.24 13.56
N LYS A 41 -13.06 -4.26 12.84
CA LYS A 41 -12.18 -5.31 12.31
C LYS A 41 -11.65 -4.90 10.93
N PRO A 42 -10.45 -5.36 10.53
CA PRO A 42 -9.90 -5.09 9.19
C PRO A 42 -10.87 -5.42 8.06
N ARG A 43 -11.61 -6.54 8.19
CA ARG A 43 -12.62 -6.96 7.23
C ARG A 43 -13.79 -5.97 7.13
N ASP A 44 -14.20 -5.37 8.25
CA ASP A 44 -15.33 -4.44 8.27
C ASP A 44 -14.91 -3.10 7.63
N ALA A 45 -13.70 -2.61 7.90
CA ALA A 45 -13.13 -1.43 7.23
C ALA A 45 -13.05 -1.61 5.71
N MET A 46 -12.65 -2.80 5.27
CA MET A 46 -12.61 -3.17 3.86
C MET A 46 -14.01 -3.17 3.21
N LEU A 47 -15.02 -3.71 3.91
CA LEU A 47 -16.40 -3.69 3.42
C LEU A 47 -16.97 -2.27 3.36
N GLU A 48 -16.62 -1.40 4.31
CA GLU A 48 -17.04 -0.01 4.31
C GLU A 48 -16.45 0.74 3.10
N MET A 49 -15.15 0.57 2.86
CA MET A 49 -14.49 1.15 1.68
C MET A 49 -15.14 0.65 0.38
N MET A 50 -15.43 -0.65 0.29
CA MET A 50 -16.11 -1.22 -0.89
C MET A 50 -17.53 -0.65 -1.05
N SER A 51 -18.28 -0.53 0.03
CA SER A 51 -19.63 0.04 -0.01
C SER A 51 -19.60 1.52 -0.39
N ALA A 52 -18.57 2.26 0.02
CA ALA A 52 -18.37 3.64 -0.42
C ALA A 52 -18.06 3.70 -1.92
N PHE A 53 -17.21 2.80 -2.42
CA PHE A 53 -16.96 2.70 -3.86
C PHE A 53 -18.19 2.27 -4.66
N GLU A 54 -19.01 1.33 -4.18
CA GLU A 54 -20.28 0.95 -4.81
C GLU A 54 -21.31 2.10 -4.83
N GLN A 55 -21.30 2.95 -3.80
CA GLN A 55 -22.15 4.15 -3.77
C GLN A 55 -21.69 5.21 -4.78
N CYS A 56 -20.39 5.30 -5.04
CA CYS A 56 -19.82 6.16 -6.08
C CYS A 56 -19.88 5.54 -7.48
N ASP A 57 -19.84 4.21 -7.58
CA ASP A 57 -19.98 3.41 -8.81
C ASP A 57 -21.44 3.41 -9.28
N SER A 58 -21.79 4.50 -9.96
CA SER A 58 -23.07 4.65 -10.63
C SER A 58 -23.35 3.60 -11.72
N ARG A 59 -22.35 2.80 -12.13
CA ARG A 59 -22.45 1.82 -13.23
C ARG A 59 -22.62 0.39 -12.72
N GLY A 60 -22.17 0.09 -11.51
CA GLY A 60 -22.22 -1.25 -10.92
C GLY A 60 -21.41 -2.27 -11.71
N ASP A 61 -20.35 -1.82 -12.39
CA ASP A 61 -19.51 -2.66 -13.26
C ASP A 61 -18.34 -3.30 -12.50
N GLY A 62 -18.18 -2.99 -11.20
CA GLY A 62 -17.13 -3.53 -10.35
C GLY A 62 -15.75 -2.94 -10.65
N VAL A 63 -15.74 -1.79 -11.34
CA VAL A 63 -14.55 -1.05 -11.72
C VAL A 63 -14.51 0.26 -10.94
N ILE A 64 -13.36 0.54 -10.33
CA ILE A 64 -13.10 1.76 -9.59
C ILE A 64 -12.26 2.67 -10.48
N THR A 65 -12.86 3.74 -10.96
CA THR A 65 -12.17 4.76 -11.73
C THR A 65 -11.29 5.63 -10.83
N TRP A 66 -10.30 6.29 -11.42
CA TRP A 66 -9.49 7.29 -10.70
C TRP A 66 -10.35 8.38 -10.02
N HIS A 67 -11.48 8.76 -10.64
CA HIS A 67 -12.34 9.81 -10.10
C HIS A 67 -13.07 9.35 -8.83
N GLU A 68 -13.64 8.15 -8.84
CA GLU A 68 -14.31 7.57 -7.67
C GLU A 68 -13.33 7.33 -6.52
N PHE A 69 -12.12 6.85 -6.85
CA PHE A 69 -11.06 6.71 -5.87
C PHE A 69 -10.67 8.05 -5.23
N LEU A 70 -10.57 9.11 -6.03
CA LEU A 70 -10.23 10.44 -5.54
C LEU A 70 -11.33 11.04 -4.65
N GLU A 71 -12.60 10.93 -5.04
CA GLU A 71 -13.72 11.47 -4.25
C GLU A 71 -13.85 10.73 -2.91
N TYR A 72 -13.68 9.40 -2.88
CA TYR A 72 -13.63 8.64 -1.62
C TYR A 72 -12.56 9.18 -0.65
N TYR A 73 -11.32 9.39 -1.12
CA TYR A 73 -10.25 9.89 -0.26
C TYR A 73 -10.43 11.35 0.17
N LYS A 74 -11.21 12.13 -0.60
CA LYS A 74 -11.58 13.51 -0.26
C LYS A 74 -12.66 13.54 0.82
N ASP A 75 -13.61 12.63 0.79
CA ASP A 75 -14.59 12.47 1.86
C ASP A 75 -13.93 11.92 3.14
N LEU A 76 -13.02 10.96 2.99
CA LEU A 76 -12.26 10.41 4.11
C LEU A 76 -11.33 11.45 4.75
N SER A 77 -10.68 12.30 3.93
CA SER A 77 -9.83 13.38 4.46
C SER A 77 -10.63 14.45 5.20
N ALA A 78 -11.90 14.68 4.84
CA ALA A 78 -12.77 15.62 5.57
C ALA A 78 -13.00 15.20 7.04
N GLY A 79 -12.90 13.90 7.34
CA GLY A 79 -12.97 13.36 8.69
C GLY A 79 -11.65 13.38 9.47
N ILE A 80 -10.52 13.66 8.81
CA ILE A 80 -9.18 13.62 9.39
C ILE A 80 -8.62 15.04 9.44
N THR A 81 -8.48 15.60 10.65
CA THR A 81 -8.08 17.01 10.82
C THR A 81 -6.59 17.26 10.55
N ASN A 82 -5.76 16.22 10.59
CA ASN A 82 -4.31 16.34 10.46
C ASN A 82 -3.80 15.67 9.18
N ASP A 83 -3.21 16.45 8.29
CA ASP A 83 -2.62 16.00 7.03
C ASP A 83 -1.54 14.92 7.24
N ASP A 84 -0.78 14.98 8.33
CA ASP A 84 0.24 13.96 8.66
C ASP A 84 -0.40 12.61 8.98
N GLU A 85 -1.53 12.62 9.68
CA GLU A 85 -2.27 11.41 10.02
C GLU A 85 -2.94 10.80 8.78
N PHE A 86 -3.46 11.66 7.90
CA PHE A 86 -4.00 11.23 6.60
C PHE A 86 -2.91 10.65 5.68
N GLU A 87 -1.74 11.30 5.61
CA GLU A 87 -0.58 10.81 4.86
C GLU A 87 -0.12 9.46 5.40
N LEU A 88 0.05 9.33 6.72
CA LEU A 88 0.46 8.07 7.34
C LEU A 88 -0.55 6.95 7.06
N MET A 89 -1.85 7.25 7.16
CA MET A 89 -2.91 6.28 6.87
C MET A 89 -2.85 5.78 5.42
N ILE A 90 -2.77 6.68 4.43
CA ILE A 90 -2.66 6.28 3.02
C ILE A 90 -1.39 5.50 2.77
N ARG A 91 -0.27 5.95 3.35
CA ARG A 91 1.02 5.26 3.20
C ARG A 91 0.94 3.84 3.73
N ASN A 92 0.36 3.67 4.90
CA ASN A 92 0.27 2.37 5.53
C ASN A 92 -0.67 1.44 4.77
N ALA A 93 -1.87 1.92 4.41
CA ALA A 93 -2.88 1.15 3.68
C ALA A 93 -2.39 0.64 2.31
N TRP A 94 -1.51 1.40 1.65
CA TRP A 94 -0.99 1.09 0.31
C TRP A 94 0.51 0.81 0.26
N HIS A 95 1.13 0.56 1.42
CA HIS A 95 2.57 0.27 1.54
C HIS A 95 3.46 1.27 0.76
N LEU A 96 3.06 2.56 0.75
CA LEU A 96 3.80 3.60 0.03
C LEU A 96 5.03 4.01 0.83
N SER A 97 6.21 3.77 0.25
CA SER A 97 7.49 4.14 0.86
C SER A 97 7.67 5.65 1.05
N GLY A 98 8.45 6.01 2.07
CA GLY A 98 8.81 7.40 2.40
C GLY A 98 7.97 8.01 3.52
N GLY A 99 7.96 9.34 3.57
CA GLY A 99 7.47 10.12 4.72
C GLY A 99 8.61 10.52 5.65
N ALA A 100 8.39 11.53 6.49
CA ALA A 100 9.38 12.02 7.44
C ALA A 100 8.74 12.21 8.82
N GLY A 101 9.50 11.94 9.89
CA GLY A 101 8.99 12.08 11.25
C GLY A 101 7.81 11.15 11.52
N ARG A 102 6.66 11.72 11.94
CA ARG A 102 5.45 10.97 12.31
C ARG A 102 4.72 10.34 11.11
N SER A 103 5.03 10.77 9.89
CA SER A 103 4.38 10.32 8.65
C SER A 103 5.23 9.28 7.89
N ALA A 104 6.34 8.83 8.47
CA ALA A 104 7.20 7.80 7.89
C ALA A 104 6.47 6.45 7.88
N ASN A 105 6.38 5.84 6.69
CA ASN A 105 5.76 4.53 6.50
C ASN A 105 6.48 3.47 7.36
N SER A 106 5.70 2.66 8.08
CA SER A 106 6.19 1.51 8.85
C SER A 106 5.69 0.15 8.34
N SER A 107 4.87 0.13 7.28
CA SER A 107 4.23 -1.08 6.74
C SER A 107 5.04 -1.76 5.62
N CYS A 108 5.96 -1.05 4.96
CA CYS A 108 6.83 -1.65 3.94
C CYS A 108 7.65 -2.81 4.53
N ARG A 109 7.66 -3.94 3.81
CA ARG A 109 8.43 -5.11 4.24
C ARG A 109 9.93 -4.84 4.23
N ARG A 110 10.60 -5.21 5.31
CA ARG A 110 12.06 -5.18 5.43
C ARG A 110 12.68 -6.54 5.16
N VAL A 111 13.81 -6.53 4.47
CA VAL A 111 14.61 -7.73 4.20
C VAL A 111 16.07 -7.52 4.58
N LEU A 112 16.68 -8.53 5.17
CA LEU A 112 18.12 -8.60 5.36
C LEU A 112 18.75 -9.05 4.04
N ALA A 113 19.35 -8.12 3.30
CA ALA A 113 20.06 -8.38 2.06
C ALA A 113 21.53 -8.72 2.36
N THR A 114 22.02 -9.79 1.74
CA THR A 114 23.43 -10.19 1.74
C THR A 114 24.05 -9.80 0.40
N PHE A 115 25.13 -9.02 0.45
CA PHE A 115 25.84 -8.53 -0.73
C PHE A 115 27.00 -9.46 -1.10
N ARG A 116 27.49 -9.36 -2.34
CA ARG A 116 28.61 -10.16 -2.87
C ARG A 116 29.90 -9.99 -2.07
N ASP A 117 30.09 -8.84 -1.42
CA ASP A 117 31.23 -8.56 -0.54
C ASP A 117 31.11 -9.22 0.86
N GLY A 118 30.02 -9.96 1.10
CA GLY A 118 29.72 -10.61 2.37
C GLY A 118 29.04 -9.70 3.39
N SER A 119 28.88 -8.39 3.12
CA SER A 119 28.17 -7.48 4.01
C SER A 119 26.66 -7.75 4.01
N GLN A 120 26.01 -7.39 5.11
CA GLN A 120 24.56 -7.51 5.25
C GLN A 120 23.95 -6.17 5.64
N ARG A 121 22.79 -5.84 5.06
CA ARG A 121 22.03 -4.63 5.40
C ARG A 121 20.54 -4.92 5.41
N VAL A 122 19.81 -4.29 6.34
CA VAL A 122 18.35 -4.28 6.31
C VAL A 122 17.90 -3.23 5.31
N LEU A 123 17.14 -3.65 4.30
CA LEU A 123 16.61 -2.79 3.24
C LEU A 123 15.09 -2.82 3.27
N ASP A 124 14.47 -1.66 3.08
CA ASP A 124 13.03 -1.54 2.84
C ASP A 124 12.71 -1.92 1.40
N LEU A 125 11.73 -2.81 1.22
CA LEU A 125 11.11 -3.04 -0.08
C LEU A 125 10.08 -1.94 -0.30
N GLU A 126 10.41 -0.98 -1.15
CA GLU A 126 9.55 0.17 -1.39
C GLU A 126 8.34 -0.23 -2.23
N ASN A 127 7.12 0.08 -1.81
CA ASN A 127 5.90 -0.27 -2.55
C ASN A 127 5.85 -1.79 -2.86
N ASP A 128 5.98 -2.62 -1.81
CA ASP A 128 6.05 -4.09 -1.88
C ASP A 128 4.69 -4.76 -2.03
N LEU A 129 3.67 -3.95 -2.29
CA LEU A 129 2.29 -4.33 -2.38
C LEU A 129 2.09 -5.39 -3.49
N GLY A 130 1.42 -6.50 -3.15
CA GLY A 130 1.27 -7.67 -4.04
C GLY A 130 2.48 -8.61 -4.12
N ILE A 131 3.59 -8.33 -3.41
CA ILE A 131 4.72 -9.27 -3.29
C ILE A 131 4.47 -10.18 -2.09
N ALA A 132 4.33 -11.49 -2.33
CA ALA A 132 4.19 -12.46 -1.25
C ALA A 132 5.49 -12.59 -0.43
N ALA A 133 5.41 -12.90 0.87
CA ALA A 133 6.58 -13.06 1.72
C ALA A 133 7.51 -14.22 1.26
N SER A 134 6.97 -15.16 0.50
CA SER A 134 7.69 -16.27 -0.12
C SER A 134 8.28 -15.93 -1.50
N ASP A 135 7.89 -14.82 -2.13
CA ASP A 135 8.32 -14.46 -3.48
C ASP A 135 9.64 -13.68 -3.45
N THR A 136 10.72 -14.37 -3.08
CA THR A 136 12.07 -13.78 -2.99
C THR A 136 12.56 -13.25 -4.34
N ARG A 137 12.08 -13.81 -5.46
CA ARG A 137 12.41 -13.35 -6.81
C ARG A 137 11.93 -11.92 -7.03
N ARG A 138 10.64 -11.66 -6.79
CA ARG A 138 10.09 -10.31 -6.94
C ARG A 138 10.67 -9.32 -5.95
N MET A 139 10.99 -9.75 -4.73
CA MET A 139 11.71 -8.91 -3.78
C MET A 139 13.09 -8.49 -4.32
N MET A 140 13.87 -9.42 -4.89
CA MET A 140 15.16 -9.09 -5.49
C MET A 140 15.03 -8.18 -6.72
N GLU A 141 14.05 -8.43 -7.59
CA GLU A 141 13.75 -7.55 -8.74
C GLU A 141 13.41 -6.12 -8.27
N LYS A 142 12.66 -5.99 -7.18
CA LYS A 142 12.29 -4.69 -6.59
C LYS A 142 13.49 -3.96 -6.01
N LEU A 143 14.36 -4.65 -5.25
CA LEU A 143 15.59 -4.06 -4.73
C LEU A 143 16.52 -3.61 -5.88
N ALA A 144 16.58 -4.38 -6.96
CA ALA A 144 17.33 -3.98 -8.16
C ALA A 144 16.74 -2.73 -8.82
N ALA A 145 15.41 -2.62 -8.88
CA ALA A 145 14.73 -1.42 -9.38
C ALA A 145 14.94 -0.19 -8.47
N GLN A 146 15.08 -0.40 -7.16
CA GLN A 146 15.47 0.64 -6.17
C GLN A 146 16.95 1.04 -6.26
N GLY A 147 17.72 0.45 -7.18
CA GLY A 147 19.12 0.80 -7.42
C GLY A 147 20.13 -0.02 -6.63
N TYR A 148 19.68 -0.96 -5.78
CA TYR A 148 20.60 -1.90 -5.15
C TYR A 148 21.19 -2.85 -6.20
N ARG A 149 22.48 -3.16 -6.03
CA ARG A 149 23.26 -4.04 -6.90
C ARG A 149 24.00 -5.05 -6.03
N ASP A 150 24.46 -6.13 -6.66
CA ASP A 150 25.28 -7.17 -6.02
C ASP A 150 24.66 -7.89 -4.82
N ILE A 151 23.33 -7.87 -4.68
CA ILE A 151 22.62 -8.69 -3.71
C ILE A 151 22.65 -10.15 -4.19
N VAL A 152 23.16 -11.04 -3.34
CA VAL A 152 23.29 -12.49 -3.61
C VAL A 152 22.30 -13.33 -2.79
N GLY A 153 21.66 -12.74 -1.79
CA GLY A 153 20.63 -13.41 -1.00
C GLY A 153 19.81 -12.44 -0.17
N ILE A 154 18.58 -12.82 0.16
CA ILE A 154 17.68 -12.05 1.03
C ILE A 154 16.97 -12.97 2.02
N SER A 155 16.64 -12.44 3.19
CA SER A 155 15.75 -13.08 4.16
C SER A 155 14.83 -12.04 4.80
N LEU A 156 13.64 -12.45 5.27
CA LEU A 156 12.70 -11.53 5.92
C LEU A 156 13.32 -11.00 7.22
N ALA A 157 13.41 -9.68 7.35
CA ALA A 157 13.79 -9.05 8.60
C ALA A 157 12.53 -8.94 9.49
N ARG A 158 12.63 -9.40 10.74
CA ARG A 158 11.58 -9.26 11.74
C ARG A 158 11.63 -7.89 12.41
#